data_AF-A0A251USX6-F1
#
_entry.id   AF-A0A251USX6-F1
#
_cell.length_a   1.000
_cell.length_b   1.000
_cell.length_c   1.000
_cell.angle_alpha   90.00
_cell.angle_beta   90.00
_cell.angle_gamma   90.00
#
_symmetry.space_group_name_H-M   'P 1'
#
loop_
_entity.id
_entity.type
_entity.pdbx_description
1 polymer ?
#
loop_
_entity_poly.entity_id
_entity_poly.type
_entity_poly.pdbx_seq_one_letter_code
_entity_poly.pdbx_strand_id
1 'polypeptide(L)'
;MHFAAQTHVDKSFGNNFEFTKNNIYGTHVLLEACKVTGPIRRFIHVSTDEVYGKTEEDAVVGNHEASQLLPTNPYSATKAGAEMP
;
A
#
# COMPACT_ATOMS: atom_id res chain seq x y z
N MET A 1 -6.23 -11.15 -7.40
CA MET A 1 -6.52 -9.72 -7.12
C MET A 1 -6.61 -9.57 -5.61
N HIS A 2 -5.86 -8.64 -5.02
CA HIS A 2 -5.85 -8.38 -3.57
C HIS A 2 -6.32 -6.95 -3.30
N PHE A 3 -7.55 -6.83 -2.79
CA PHE A 3 -8.20 -5.56 -2.44
C PHE A 3 -8.30 -5.33 -0.92
N ALA A 4 -8.14 -6.39 -0.12
CA ALA A 4 -8.36 -6.33 1.31
C ALA A 4 -7.27 -5.51 2.00
N ALA A 5 -7.68 -4.46 2.72
CA ALA A 5 -6.80 -3.59 3.49
C ALA A 5 -7.63 -2.83 4.54
N GLN A 6 -6.97 -2.37 5.61
CA GLN A 6 -7.52 -1.28 6.43
C GLN A 6 -7.36 0.03 5.66
N THR A 7 -8.46 0.76 5.45
CA THR A 7 -8.54 1.92 4.54
C THR A 7 -8.87 3.26 5.23
N HIS A 8 -9.28 3.24 6.49
CA HIS A 8 -9.77 4.43 7.18
C HIS A 8 -8.61 5.27 7.72
N VAL A 9 -8.19 6.30 6.98
CA VAL A 9 -7.05 7.17 7.33
C VAL A 9 -7.11 7.66 8.77
N ASP A 10 -8.25 8.18 9.24
CA ASP A 10 -8.40 8.70 10.60
C ASP A 10 -8.12 7.64 11.69
N LYS A 11 -8.59 6.40 11.47
CA LYS A 11 -8.38 5.29 12.41
C LYS A 11 -6.92 4.86 12.47
N SER A 12 -6.14 5.13 11.41
CA SER A 12 -4.73 4.75 11.35
C SER A 12 -3.86 5.50 12.37
N PHE A 13 -4.26 6.72 12.77
CA PHE A 13 -3.53 7.47 13.80
C PHE A 13 -3.63 6.85 15.20
N GLY A 14 -4.80 6.29 15.54
CA GLY A 14 -5.04 5.65 16.84
C GLY A 14 -4.70 4.15 16.88
N ASN A 15 -4.63 3.48 15.73
CA ASN A 15 -4.42 2.03 15.64
C ASN A 15 -3.49 1.63 14.48
N ASN A 16 -2.33 2.27 14.37
CA ASN A 16 -1.36 2.03 13.30
C ASN A 16 -0.85 0.57 13.22
N PHE A 17 -0.74 -0.13 14.36
CA PHE A 17 -0.27 -1.52 14.39
C PHE A 17 -1.19 -2.47 13.61
N GLU A 18 -2.51 -2.32 13.73
CA GLU A 18 -3.46 -3.14 12.97
C GLU A 18 -3.41 -2.84 11.47
N PHE A 19 -3.10 -1.60 11.08
CA PHE A 19 -2.86 -1.25 9.67
C PHE A 19 -1.60 -1.93 9.15
N THR A 20 -0.51 -1.94 9.91
CA THR A 20 0.73 -2.65 9.53
C THR A 20 0.47 -4.14 9.38
N LYS A 21 -0.23 -4.74 10.34
CA LYS A 21 -0.56 -6.17 10.33
C LYS A 21 -1.45 -6.55 9.15
N ASN A 22 -2.45 -5.73 8.82
CA ASN A 22 -3.36 -6.04 7.72
C ASN A 22 -2.71 -5.73 6.36
N ASN A 23 -2.23 -4.50 6.18
CA ASN A 23 -1.81 -4.01 4.87
C ASN A 23 -0.44 -4.55 4.44
N ILE A 24 0.55 -4.58 5.34
CA ILE A 24 1.90 -5.06 5.01
C ILE A 24 1.98 -6.57 5.21
N TYR A 25 1.75 -7.03 6.44
CA TYR A 25 1.94 -8.44 6.77
C TYR A 25 0.94 -9.34 6.04
N GLY A 26 -0.33 -8.93 5.92
CA GLY A 26 -1.32 -9.65 5.11
C GLY A 26 -0.92 -9.78 3.63
N THR A 27 -0.42 -8.70 3.03
CA THR A 27 0.11 -8.74 1.64
C THR A 27 1.28 -9.70 1.52
N HIS A 28 2.24 -9.64 2.45
CA HIS A 28 3.40 -10.54 2.46
C HIS A 28 2.98 -12.02 2.57
N VAL A 29 2.03 -12.34 3.45
CA VAL A 29 1.49 -13.70 3.59
C VAL A 29 0.86 -14.18 2.29
N LEU A 30 0.10 -13.33 1.58
CA LEU A 30 -0.51 -13.70 0.31
C LEU A 30 0.53 -13.92 -0.80
N LEU A 31 1.57 -13.08 -0.85
CA LEU A 31 2.68 -13.25 -1.79
C LEU A 31 3.43 -14.56 -1.53
N GLU A 32 3.64 -14.91 -0.26
CA GLU A 32 4.33 -16.14 0.10
C GLU A 32 3.45 -17.38 -0.17
N ALA A 33 2.14 -17.27 0.07
CA ALA A 33 1.17 -18.28 -0.37
C ALA A 33 1.23 -18.49 -1.90
N CYS A 34 1.33 -17.42 -2.69
CA CYS A 34 1.44 -17.50 -4.14
C CYS A 34 2.71 -18.22 -4.60
N LYS A 35 3.84 -18.05 -3.91
CA LYS A 35 5.10 -18.73 -4.23
C LYS A 35 5.01 -20.24 -3.97
N VAL A 36 4.35 -20.67 -2.90
CA VAL A 36 4.30 -22.10 -2.50
C VAL A 36 3.17 -22.90 -3.15
N THR A 37 2.09 -22.26 -3.60
CA THR A 37 0.92 -22.98 -4.18
C THR A 37 1.08 -23.39 -5.64
N GLY A 38 2.12 -22.93 -6.33
CA GLY A 38 2.36 -23.22 -7.75
C GLY A 38 2.19 -21.97 -8.64
N PRO A 39 2.05 -22.13 -9.97
CA PRO A 39 2.18 -21.00 -10.90
C PRO A 39 0.98 -20.06 -10.86
N ILE A 40 1.01 -19.08 -9.97
CA ILE A 40 0.14 -17.90 -10.04
C ILE A 40 0.60 -17.03 -11.22
N ARG A 41 -0.20 -16.98 -12.29
CA ARG A 41 0.14 -16.22 -13.49
C ARG A 41 0.27 -14.71 -13.23
N ARG A 42 -0.51 -14.17 -12.29
CA ARG A 42 -0.53 -12.73 -11.97
C ARG A 42 -1.09 -12.47 -10.58
N PHE A 43 -0.35 -11.71 -9.78
CA PHE A 43 -0.84 -11.07 -8.57
C PHE A 43 -1.07 -9.58 -8.86
N ILE A 44 -2.25 -9.05 -8.51
CA ILE A 44 -2.56 -7.63 -8.65
C ILE A 44 -2.89 -7.14 -7.24
N HIS A 45 -2.05 -6.25 -6.73
CA HIS A 45 -2.18 -5.57 -5.45
C HIS A 45 -2.81 -4.20 -5.66
N VAL A 46 -3.79 -3.85 -4.82
CA VAL A 46 -4.40 -2.51 -4.86
C VAL A 46 -3.84 -1.65 -3.74
N SER A 47 -3.07 -0.65 -4.16
CA SER A 47 -2.54 0.41 -3.30
C SER A 47 -3.45 1.65 -3.31
N THR A 48 -2.89 2.83 -3.07
CA THR A 48 -3.54 4.14 -3.08
C THR A 48 -2.58 5.17 -3.64
N ASP A 49 -3.06 6.28 -4.19
CA ASP A 49 -2.23 7.42 -4.61
C ASP A 49 -1.64 8.19 -3.42
N GLU A 50 -2.23 8.08 -2.23
CA GLU A 50 -1.73 8.69 -0.98
C GLU A 50 -0.30 8.23 -0.61
N VAL A 51 0.21 7.15 -1.20
CA VAL A 51 1.62 6.72 -1.03
C VAL A 51 2.62 7.77 -1.51
N TYR A 52 2.22 8.61 -2.47
CA TYR A 52 3.03 9.72 -2.98
C TYR A 52 2.89 11.00 -2.14
N GLY A 53 2.01 11.00 -1.14
CA GLY A 53 1.75 12.19 -0.33
C GLY A 53 0.97 13.26 -1.08
N LYS A 54 1.27 14.52 -0.79
CA LYS A 54 0.60 15.66 -1.42
C LYS A 54 1.23 15.93 -2.79
N THR A 55 0.41 15.93 -3.83
CA THR A 55 0.78 16.49 -5.14
C THR A 55 0.67 18.01 -5.07
N GLU A 56 1.66 18.73 -5.59
CA GLU A 56 1.61 20.19 -5.66
C GLU A 56 0.42 20.66 -6.51
N GLU A 57 -0.22 21.75 -6.09
CA GLU A 57 -1.49 22.22 -6.65
C GLU A 57 -1.33 22.77 -8.08
N ASP A 58 -0.12 23.20 -8.43
CA ASP A 58 0.29 23.69 -9.76
C ASP A 58 0.97 22.62 -10.62
N ALA A 59 0.97 21.35 -10.16
CA ALA A 59 1.58 20.26 -10.91
C ALA A 59 0.86 20.06 -12.26
N VAL A 60 1.59 20.30 -13.36
CA VAL A 60 1.09 20.11 -14.73
C VAL A 60 0.90 18.62 -15.05
N VAL A 61 1.61 17.74 -14.34
CA VAL A 61 1.55 16.28 -14.47
C VAL A 61 1.51 15.67 -13.08
N GLY A 62 0.65 14.66 -12.88
CA GLY A 62 0.56 13.91 -11.62
C GLY A 62 1.79 13.03 -11.35
N ASN A 63 1.80 12.36 -10.21
CA ASN A 63 2.89 11.44 -9.85
C ASN A 63 2.97 10.25 -10.82
N HIS A 64 4.19 9.92 -11.23
CA HIS A 64 4.49 8.72 -12.00
C HIS A 64 4.88 7.58 -11.06
N GLU A 65 4.86 6.34 -11.55
CA GLU A 65 5.16 5.16 -10.72
C GLU A 65 6.58 5.20 -10.12
N ALA A 66 7.51 5.90 -10.76
CA ALA A 66 8.88 6.12 -10.29
C ALA A 66 9.03 7.33 -9.35
N SER A 67 7.96 8.09 -9.07
CA SER A 67 7.98 9.19 -8.11
C SER A 67 8.33 8.67 -6.71
N GLN A 68 8.94 9.53 -5.90
CA GLN A 68 9.26 9.19 -4.52
C GLN A 68 7.99 8.95 -3.71
N LEU A 69 7.96 7.87 -2.93
CA LEU A 69 6.90 7.63 -1.95
C LEU A 69 7.12 8.56 -0.75
N LEU A 70 6.16 9.45 -0.51
CA LEU A 70 6.19 10.47 0.54
C LEU A 70 4.91 10.39 1.40
N PRO A 71 4.62 9.24 2.03
CA PRO A 71 3.40 9.08 2.82
C PRO A 71 3.36 10.07 3.99
N THR A 72 2.18 10.67 4.21
CA THR A 72 1.99 11.73 5.22
C THR A 72 1.16 11.27 6.42
N ASN A 73 0.67 10.04 6.41
CA ASN A 73 -0.13 9.46 7.50
C ASN A 73 0.16 7.95 7.66
N PRO A 74 -0.17 7.33 8.82
CA PRO A 74 0.14 5.92 9.06
C PRO A 74 -0.49 4.97 8.03
N TYR A 75 -1.74 5.21 7.60
CA TYR A 75 -2.36 4.40 6.54
C TYR A 75 -1.54 4.41 5.24
N SER A 76 -1.22 5.58 4.69
CA SER A 76 -0.43 5.73 3.47
C SER A 76 0.96 5.12 3.61
N ALA A 77 1.58 5.23 4.79
CA ALA A 77 2.86 4.58 5.08
C ALA A 77 2.75 3.04 5.01
N THR A 78 1.65 2.46 5.51
CA THR A 78 1.45 1.01 5.39
C THR A 78 1.14 0.55 3.97
N LYS A 79 0.50 1.38 3.15
CA LYS A 79 0.28 1.11 1.73
C LYS A 79 1.58 1.16 0.94
N ALA A 80 2.40 2.19 1.17
CA ALA A 80 3.74 2.29 0.61
C ALA A 80 4.63 1.11 1.03
N GLY A 81 4.57 0.70 2.31
CA GLY A 81 5.30 -0.48 2.80
C GLY A 81 4.87 -1.78 2.13
N ALA A 82 3.61 -1.91 1.71
CA ALA A 82 3.11 -3.06 0.97
C ALA A 82 3.50 -3.04 -0.53
N GLU A 83 4.05 -1.94 -1.04
CA GLU A 83 4.61 -1.84 -2.40
C GLU A 83 6.09 -2.20 -2.48
N MET A 84 6.78 -2.25 -1.33
CA MET A 84 8.21 -2.60 -1.23
C MET A 84 8.54 -4.08 -0.86
N PRO A 85 7.69 -5.11 -1.05
CA PRO A 85 7.98 -6.49 -0.61
C PRO A 85 8.95 -7.25 -1.53
#